data_AF-A0A7Y6TUU4-F1
#
_entry.id   AF-A0A7Y6TUU4-F1
#
_cell.length_a   1.000
_cell.length_b   1.000
_cell.length_c   1.000
_cell.angle_alpha   90.00
_cell.angle_beta   90.00
_cell.angle_gamma   90.00
#
_symmetry.space_group_name_H-M   'P 1'
#
loop_
_entity.id
_entity.type
_entity.pdbx_description
1 polymer ?
#
loop_
_entity_poly.entity_id
_entity_poly.type
_entity_poly.pdbx_seq_one_letter_code
_entity_poly.pdbx_strand_id
1 'polypeptide(L)'
;MRFDIKRLVAAAAAALAVSGASAADPFPTKPVTLFTAFAPGSGPDAVLRLVADKLGRTWNQRVIVENRPGGGGFIAIDAARRAAPDGYTLLQLDSEHLAALPHLYKSRGFQTLQTFEPVAALFRTPFMVAVATTSPWKSMRDLIAAAKSEPGKITYGSWGVGSPGHLGAEQLEMASSIDMQHVPYREVSQLYTSVGAGDVAWSFASIPSSQGAYKAGKLRYIAVAAPRRIPQMPDVPTVSEAGGPAGLDVNSFVVLVAPRGIPAATRDRINADVQKALAEPDVRARFDTFAFETLTWAAPEIERQAEAKSRTYAELVRRKNISLE
;
A
#
# COMPACT_ATOMS: atom_id res chain seq x y z
N MET A 1 -51.80 32.35 -51.53
CA MET A 1 -51.10 31.31 -50.74
C MET A 1 -50.03 32.00 -49.90
N ARG A 2 -50.38 32.43 -48.68
CA ARG A 2 -49.44 33.12 -47.77
C ARG A 2 -48.86 32.04 -46.84
N PHE A 3 -47.62 31.64 -47.09
CA PHE A 3 -46.91 30.73 -46.19
C PHE A 3 -46.57 31.48 -44.90
N ASP A 4 -46.99 30.92 -43.76
CA ASP A 4 -46.81 31.48 -42.43
C ASP A 4 -45.32 31.43 -42.02
N ILE A 5 -44.59 32.51 -42.32
CA ILE A 5 -43.17 32.71 -41.97
C ILE A 5 -42.93 32.48 -40.46
N LYS A 6 -43.95 32.70 -39.61
CA LYS A 6 -43.89 32.47 -38.16
C LYS A 6 -43.75 31.00 -37.75
N ARG A 7 -44.22 30.04 -38.56
CA ARG A 7 -44.07 28.60 -38.26
C ARG A 7 -42.70 28.04 -38.67
N LEU A 8 -42.06 28.63 -39.68
CA LEU A 8 -40.71 28.24 -40.12
C LEU A 8 -39.61 28.69 -39.16
N VAL A 9 -39.77 29.84 -38.49
CA VAL A 9 -38.81 30.34 -37.49
C VAL A 9 -38.88 29.54 -36.18
N ALA A 10 -40.06 29.07 -35.78
CA ALA A 10 -40.22 28.26 -34.56
C ALA A 10 -39.62 26.85 -34.69
N ALA A 11 -39.58 26.28 -35.90
CA ALA A 11 -38.95 24.97 -36.15
C ALA A 11 -37.41 25.04 -36.19
N ALA A 12 -36.82 26.19 -36.56
CA ALA A 12 -35.38 26.39 -36.57
C ALA A 12 -34.77 26.60 -35.17
N ALA A 13 -35.55 27.15 -34.22
CA ALA A 13 -35.08 27.36 -32.84
C ALA A 13 -35.05 26.07 -31.99
N ALA A 14 -35.84 25.05 -32.34
CA ALA A 14 -35.85 23.77 -31.62
C ALA A 14 -34.71 22.82 -32.01
N ALA A 15 -34.03 23.07 -33.14
CA ALA A 15 -32.93 22.23 -33.63
C ALA A 15 -31.56 22.58 -33.02
N LEU A 16 -31.42 23.73 -32.36
CA LEU A 16 -30.15 24.21 -31.78
C LEU A 16 -29.95 23.80 -30.30
N ALA A 17 -30.92 23.12 -29.67
CA ALA A 17 -30.86 22.77 -28.25
C ALA A 17 -30.34 21.34 -27.96
N VAL A 18 -29.95 20.57 -28.99
CA VAL A 18 -29.51 19.15 -28.85
C VAL A 18 -27.98 18.99 -29.02
N SER A 19 -27.22 20.08 -29.01
CA SER A 19 -25.75 20.05 -29.18
C SER A 19 -24.99 20.15 -27.85
N GLY A 20 -25.46 19.45 -26.83
CA GLY A 20 -24.86 19.42 -25.49
C GLY A 20 -24.56 18.01 -25.00
N ALA A 21 -24.32 17.05 -25.90
CA ALA A 21 -23.59 15.86 -25.50
C ALA A 21 -22.18 16.34 -25.12
N SER A 22 -21.94 16.53 -23.81
CA SER A 22 -20.59 16.66 -23.28
C SER A 22 -19.81 15.45 -23.79
N ALA A 23 -19.04 15.64 -24.87
CA ALA A 23 -17.99 14.69 -25.20
C ALA A 23 -17.21 14.54 -23.90
N ALA A 24 -17.15 13.32 -23.36
CA ALA A 24 -16.34 13.07 -22.18
C ALA A 24 -14.95 13.64 -22.49
N ASP A 25 -14.49 14.60 -21.69
CA ASP A 25 -13.21 15.25 -21.93
C ASP A 25 -12.17 14.17 -22.19
N PRO A 26 -11.39 14.26 -23.29
CA PRO A 26 -10.47 13.20 -23.68
C PRO A 26 -9.36 13.07 -22.65
N PHE A 27 -9.59 12.32 -21.58
CA PHE A 27 -8.59 12.03 -20.58
C PHE A 27 -7.76 10.80 -21.00
N PRO A 28 -6.44 10.75 -20.79
CA PRO A 28 -5.55 11.89 -20.66
C PRO A 28 -5.17 12.48 -22.03
N THR A 29 -4.98 13.81 -22.12
CA THR A 29 -4.44 14.52 -23.31
C THR A 29 -2.96 14.89 -23.19
N LYS A 30 -2.38 14.73 -22.01
CA LYS A 30 -0.99 15.04 -21.66
C LYS A 30 -0.43 13.92 -20.76
N PRO A 31 0.90 13.87 -20.53
CA PRO A 31 1.48 12.89 -19.63
C PRO A 31 0.87 12.88 -18.23
N VAL A 32 0.76 11.69 -17.64
CA VAL A 32 0.29 11.47 -16.27
C VAL A 32 1.48 11.13 -15.37
N THR A 33 1.56 11.71 -14.18
CA THR A 33 2.59 11.42 -13.19
C THR A 33 2.03 10.60 -12.04
N LEU A 34 2.72 9.50 -11.72
CA LEU A 34 2.48 8.64 -10.57
C LEU A 34 3.61 8.85 -9.56
N PHE A 35 3.35 9.61 -8.50
CA PHE A 35 4.25 9.68 -7.36
C PHE A 35 4.17 8.40 -6.55
N THR A 36 5.29 8.01 -5.92
CA THR A 36 5.31 6.90 -4.98
C THR A 36 6.19 7.20 -3.79
N ALA A 37 5.71 6.85 -2.59
CA ALA A 37 6.47 6.95 -1.34
C ALA A 37 7.52 5.84 -1.17
N PHE A 38 7.55 4.86 -2.09
CA PHE A 38 8.42 3.69 -1.99
C PHE A 38 9.71 3.87 -2.79
N ALA A 39 10.80 3.27 -2.29
CA ALA A 39 12.10 3.32 -2.95
C ALA A 39 12.09 2.58 -4.31
N PRO A 40 12.91 3.00 -5.29
CA PRO A 40 13.09 2.28 -6.55
C PRO A 40 13.45 0.80 -6.33
N GLY A 41 12.85 -0.09 -7.11
CA GLY A 41 13.08 -1.54 -7.05
C GLY A 41 12.35 -2.27 -5.92
N SER A 42 11.62 -1.56 -5.06
CA SER A 42 10.73 -2.18 -4.07
C SER A 42 9.50 -2.85 -4.72
N GLY A 43 8.81 -3.71 -3.98
CA GLY A 43 7.59 -4.38 -4.46
C GLY A 43 6.52 -3.40 -5.01
N PRO A 44 6.13 -2.36 -4.25
CA PRO A 44 5.20 -1.33 -4.74
C PRO A 44 5.69 -0.59 -5.99
N ASP A 45 6.97 -0.21 -6.06
CA ASP A 45 7.55 0.45 -7.24
C ASP A 45 7.51 -0.46 -8.48
N ALA A 46 7.87 -1.73 -8.33
CA ALA A 46 7.85 -2.70 -9.42
C ALA A 46 6.44 -2.87 -10.00
N VAL A 47 5.40 -2.94 -9.14
CA VAL A 47 4.01 -3.00 -9.59
C VAL A 47 3.58 -1.69 -10.25
N LEU A 48 3.93 -0.54 -9.67
CA LEU A 48 3.55 0.76 -10.21
C LEU A 48 4.11 0.99 -11.61
N ARG A 49 5.36 0.57 -11.85
CA ARG A 49 6.00 0.67 -13.17
C ARG A 49 5.36 -0.24 -14.21
N LEU A 50 4.95 -1.45 -13.84
CA LEU A 50 4.20 -2.34 -14.73
C LEU A 50 2.84 -1.72 -15.08
N VAL A 51 2.10 -1.24 -14.09
CA VAL A 51 0.83 -0.55 -14.29
C VAL A 51 1.01 0.68 -15.18
N ALA A 52 2.04 1.50 -14.94
CA ALA A 52 2.34 2.68 -15.75
C ALA A 52 2.60 2.35 -17.23
N ASP A 53 3.36 1.28 -17.52
CA ASP A 53 3.60 0.81 -18.88
C ASP A 53 2.29 0.39 -19.58
N LYS A 54 1.43 -0.39 -18.92
CA LYS A 54 0.13 -0.79 -19.47
C LYS A 54 -0.80 0.41 -19.72
N LEU A 55 -0.89 1.31 -18.75
CA LEU A 55 -1.67 2.53 -18.86
C LEU A 55 -1.15 3.42 -19.98
N GLY A 56 0.17 3.52 -20.15
CA GLY A 56 0.75 4.34 -21.21
C GLY A 56 0.36 3.87 -22.61
N ARG A 57 0.28 2.56 -22.82
CA ARG A 57 -0.23 1.96 -24.07
C ARG A 57 -1.73 2.18 -24.23
N THR A 58 -2.49 1.96 -23.17
CA THR A 58 -3.96 2.09 -23.17
C THR A 58 -4.42 3.53 -23.42
N TRP A 59 -3.71 4.49 -22.82
CA TRP A 59 -4.04 5.91 -22.90
C TRP A 59 -3.37 6.61 -24.07
N ASN A 60 -2.43 5.96 -24.77
CA ASN A 60 -1.59 6.58 -25.79
C ASN A 60 -0.94 7.89 -25.28
N GLN A 61 -0.50 7.87 -24.02
CA GLN A 61 0.12 8.98 -23.32
C GLN A 61 1.25 8.46 -22.43
N ARG A 62 2.25 9.28 -22.18
CA ARG A 62 3.32 8.90 -21.25
C ARG A 62 2.79 8.83 -19.82
N VAL A 63 3.07 7.74 -19.11
CA VAL A 63 2.83 7.61 -17.66
C VAL A 63 4.18 7.54 -16.95
N ILE A 64 4.46 8.53 -16.11
CA ILE A 64 5.76 8.75 -15.48
C ILE A 64 5.68 8.26 -14.04
N VAL A 65 6.63 7.44 -13.60
CA VAL A 65 6.76 7.04 -12.19
C VAL A 65 7.87 7.86 -11.53
N GLU A 66 7.52 8.61 -10.49
CA GLU A 66 8.46 9.41 -9.68
C GLU A 66 8.54 8.87 -8.25
N ASN A 67 9.64 8.20 -7.92
CA ASN A 67 9.92 7.77 -6.54
C ASN A 67 10.36 8.97 -5.68
N ARG A 68 9.65 9.19 -4.58
CA ARG A 68 9.95 10.22 -3.58
C ARG A 68 9.92 9.63 -2.16
N PRO A 69 10.81 8.67 -1.84
CA PRO A 69 10.84 8.03 -0.53
C PRO A 69 11.33 8.97 0.56
N GLY A 70 10.99 8.65 1.81
CA GLY A 70 11.47 9.34 3.01
C GLY A 70 10.40 10.14 3.75
N GLY A 71 10.75 10.59 4.96
CA GLY A 71 9.85 11.35 5.84
C GLY A 71 8.55 10.63 6.18
N GLY A 72 8.56 9.30 6.30
CA GLY A 72 7.32 8.52 6.50
C GLY A 72 6.31 8.63 5.35
N GLY A 73 6.80 8.93 4.14
CA GLY A 73 5.98 9.17 2.95
C GLY A 73 5.61 10.63 2.71
N PHE A 74 5.90 11.53 3.66
CA PHE A 74 5.55 12.95 3.51
C PHE A 74 6.21 13.62 2.30
N ILE A 75 7.38 13.17 1.84
CA ILE A 75 8.03 13.75 0.66
C ILE A 75 7.20 13.53 -0.62
N ALA A 76 6.63 12.34 -0.81
CA ALA A 76 5.72 12.05 -1.92
C ALA A 76 4.35 12.71 -1.75
N ILE A 77 3.82 12.70 -0.52
CA ILE A 77 2.57 13.37 -0.16
C ILE A 77 2.64 14.88 -0.45
N ASP A 78 3.71 15.56 -0.04
CA ASP A 78 3.90 16.99 -0.26
C ASP A 78 4.05 17.35 -1.73
N ALA A 79 4.63 16.46 -2.53
CA ALA A 79 4.72 16.61 -3.98
C ALA A 79 3.34 16.51 -4.64
N ALA A 80 2.58 15.47 -4.29
CA ALA A 80 1.29 15.19 -4.91
C ALA A 80 0.19 16.16 -4.48
N ARG A 81 0.15 16.57 -3.19
CA ARG A 81 -0.94 17.42 -2.66
C ARG A 81 -1.01 18.81 -3.28
N ARG A 82 0.05 19.25 -3.97
CA ARG A 82 0.12 20.56 -4.65
C ARG A 82 -0.42 20.50 -6.09
N ALA A 83 -0.70 19.31 -6.61
CA ALA A 83 -1.20 19.14 -7.97
C ALA A 83 -2.69 19.51 -8.07
N ALA A 84 -3.12 19.83 -9.29
CA ALA A 84 -4.53 20.03 -9.58
C ALA A 84 -5.30 18.69 -9.43
N PRO A 85 -6.55 18.72 -8.95
CA PRO A 85 -7.39 17.54 -8.88
C PRO A 85 -8.00 17.22 -10.27
N ASP A 86 -7.14 16.96 -11.27
CA ASP A 86 -7.53 16.74 -12.67
C ASP A 86 -7.24 15.31 -13.16
N GLY A 87 -6.76 14.43 -12.27
CA GLY A 87 -6.41 13.03 -12.58
C GLY A 87 -5.04 12.83 -13.23
N TYR A 88 -4.30 13.90 -13.57
CA TYR A 88 -2.97 13.79 -14.18
C TYR A 88 -1.84 13.60 -13.17
N THR A 89 -2.15 13.73 -11.88
CA THR A 89 -1.24 13.37 -10.78
C THR A 89 -1.93 12.38 -9.86
N LEU A 90 -1.33 11.20 -9.72
CA LEU A 90 -1.73 10.19 -8.75
C LEU A 90 -0.58 9.91 -7.79
N LEU A 91 -0.90 9.37 -6.63
CA LEU A 91 0.05 9.01 -5.58
C LEU A 91 -0.19 7.58 -5.13
N GLN A 92 0.86 6.77 -5.16
CA GLN A 92 0.85 5.43 -4.59
C GLN A 92 1.15 5.47 -3.09
N LEU A 93 0.22 4.97 -2.30
CA LEU A 93 0.29 4.86 -0.84
C LEU A 93 -0.09 3.44 -0.40
N ASP A 94 0.33 3.06 0.79
CA ASP A 94 -0.18 1.86 1.47
C ASP A 94 -1.18 2.21 2.60
N SER A 95 -1.74 1.18 3.22
CA SER A 95 -2.71 1.32 4.31
C SER A 95 -2.17 2.10 5.51
N GLU A 96 -0.87 2.02 5.79
CA GLU A 96 -0.22 2.73 6.88
C GLU A 96 -0.15 4.23 6.59
N HIS A 97 0.17 4.61 5.35
CA HIS A 97 0.08 6.02 4.93
C HIS A 97 -1.36 6.55 5.01
N LEU A 98 -2.36 5.74 4.65
CA LEU A 98 -3.77 6.17 4.72
C LEU A 98 -4.28 6.30 6.16
N ALA A 99 -3.90 5.38 7.03
CA ALA A 99 -4.61 5.13 8.27
C ALA A 99 -3.78 5.30 9.55
N ALA A 100 -2.45 5.17 9.50
CA ALA A 100 -1.59 5.33 10.66
C ALA A 100 -1.03 6.74 10.79
N LEU A 101 -0.66 7.39 9.67
CA LEU A 101 -0.08 8.73 9.68
C LEU A 101 -0.87 9.77 10.49
N PRO A 102 -2.22 9.83 10.40
CA PRO A 102 -2.99 10.80 11.19
C PRO A 102 -2.84 10.63 12.70
N HIS A 103 -2.55 9.41 13.17
CA HIS A 103 -2.34 9.11 14.59
C HIS A 103 -0.91 9.33 15.04
N LEU A 104 0.06 9.11 14.14
CA LEU A 104 1.49 9.18 14.41
C LEU A 104 2.06 10.60 14.36
N TYR A 105 1.46 11.49 13.56
CA TYR A 105 1.89 12.88 13.34
C TYR A 105 0.80 13.88 13.77
N LYS A 106 0.32 13.75 15.01
CA LYS A 106 -0.79 14.57 15.52
C LYS A 106 -0.50 16.06 15.44
N SER A 107 0.74 16.45 15.74
CA SER A 107 1.19 17.85 15.69
C SER A 107 1.07 18.48 14.30
N ARG A 108 1.13 17.67 13.23
CA ARG A 108 0.97 18.15 11.84
C ARG A 108 -0.48 18.36 11.44
N GLY A 109 -1.45 17.81 12.17
CA GLY A 109 -2.87 17.85 11.82
C GLY A 109 -3.19 17.22 10.46
N PHE A 110 -2.29 16.40 9.91
CA PHE A 110 -2.44 15.86 8.56
C PHE A 110 -3.41 14.69 8.53
N GLN A 111 -4.41 14.78 7.64
CA GLN A 111 -5.42 13.76 7.43
C GLN A 111 -5.37 13.30 5.97
N THR A 112 -4.85 12.08 5.74
CA THR A 112 -4.57 11.56 4.39
C THR A 112 -5.83 11.56 3.52
N LEU A 113 -6.93 10.97 4.02
CA LEU A 113 -8.20 10.89 3.29
C LEU A 113 -9.00 12.21 3.26
N GLN A 114 -8.56 13.25 3.97
CA GLN A 114 -9.11 14.59 3.78
C GLN A 114 -8.38 15.34 2.66
N THR A 115 -7.10 15.04 2.45
CA THR A 115 -6.22 15.65 1.45
C THR A 115 -6.35 14.97 0.09
N PHE A 116 -6.49 13.65 0.09
CA PHE A 116 -6.57 12.83 -1.11
C PHE A 116 -7.84 11.98 -1.10
N GLU A 117 -8.33 11.64 -2.28
CA GLU A 117 -9.41 10.66 -2.44
C GLU A 117 -8.89 9.36 -3.09
N PRO A 118 -9.37 8.19 -2.66
CA PRO A 118 -8.98 6.92 -3.27
C PRO A 118 -9.42 6.79 -4.73
N VAL A 119 -8.56 6.22 -5.56
CA VAL A 119 -8.82 6.00 -6.99
C VAL A 119 -8.88 4.52 -7.31
N ALA A 120 -7.82 3.76 -7.00
CA ALA A 120 -7.74 2.34 -7.36
C ALA A 120 -6.93 1.55 -6.35
N ALA A 121 -7.40 0.35 -5.99
CA ALA A 121 -6.57 -0.60 -5.27
C ALA A 121 -5.62 -1.31 -6.23
N LEU A 122 -4.40 -1.58 -5.78
CA LEU A 122 -3.38 -2.28 -6.56
C LEU A 122 -3.24 -3.72 -6.10
N PHE A 123 -2.92 -3.92 -4.82
CA PHE A 123 -2.72 -5.26 -4.25
C PHE A 123 -2.76 -5.24 -2.73
N ARG A 124 -2.92 -6.42 -2.15
CA ARG A 124 -2.65 -6.69 -0.73
C ARG A 124 -1.42 -7.58 -0.60
N THR A 125 -0.60 -7.37 0.42
CA THR A 125 0.52 -8.24 0.77
C THR A 125 0.38 -8.70 2.21
N PRO A 126 0.41 -10.02 2.49
CA PRO A 126 0.68 -10.51 3.83
C PRO A 126 2.16 -10.35 4.18
N PHE A 127 2.49 -10.42 5.47
CA PHE A 127 3.88 -10.39 5.93
C PHE A 127 4.26 -11.68 6.68
N MET A 128 5.53 -12.06 6.55
CA MET A 128 6.14 -13.23 7.18
C MET A 128 7.09 -12.80 8.28
N VAL A 129 7.24 -13.62 9.31
CA VAL A 129 8.24 -13.44 10.36
C VAL A 129 9.55 -14.06 9.90
N ALA A 130 10.53 -13.22 9.59
CA ALA A 130 11.85 -13.62 9.14
C ALA A 130 12.87 -13.55 10.28
N VAL A 131 13.69 -14.60 10.37
CA VAL A 131 14.81 -14.70 11.31
C VAL A 131 16.07 -15.15 10.55
N ALA A 132 17.26 -14.96 11.13
CA ALA A 132 18.48 -15.56 10.63
C ALA A 132 18.33 -17.09 10.49
N THR A 133 18.93 -17.70 9.47
CA THR A 133 18.97 -19.17 9.35
C THR A 133 19.65 -19.82 10.56
N THR A 134 20.61 -19.13 11.19
CA THR A 134 21.32 -19.56 12.40
C THR A 134 20.58 -19.26 13.70
N SER A 135 19.44 -18.56 13.65
CA SER A 135 18.65 -18.25 14.84
C SER A 135 18.26 -19.53 15.59
N PRO A 136 18.20 -19.51 16.94
CA PRO A 136 17.67 -20.62 17.70
C PRO A 136 16.15 -20.80 17.54
N TRP A 137 15.42 -19.76 17.10
CA TRP A 137 13.94 -19.77 17.06
C TRP A 137 13.40 -20.41 15.80
N LYS A 138 12.78 -21.58 15.93
CA LYS A 138 12.24 -22.35 14.79
C LYS A 138 10.73 -22.15 14.63
N SER A 139 10.09 -21.50 15.60
CA SER A 139 8.65 -21.27 15.65
C SER A 139 8.32 -19.93 16.32
N MET A 140 7.07 -19.49 16.19
CA MET A 140 6.58 -18.32 16.93
C MET A 140 6.59 -18.56 18.44
N ARG A 141 6.37 -19.81 18.88
CA ARG A 141 6.48 -20.18 20.29
C ARG A 141 7.87 -19.86 20.86
N ASP A 142 8.93 -20.17 20.12
CA ASP A 142 10.31 -19.94 20.57
C ASP A 142 10.60 -18.43 20.71
N LEU A 143 10.21 -17.66 19.69
CA LEU A 143 10.38 -16.20 19.70
C LEU A 143 9.62 -15.56 20.87
N ILE A 144 8.35 -15.93 21.06
CA ILE A 144 7.51 -15.38 22.13
C ILE A 144 8.04 -15.80 23.51
N ALA A 145 8.51 -17.04 23.67
CA ALA A 145 9.11 -17.49 24.92
C ALA A 145 10.37 -16.69 25.26
N ALA A 146 11.24 -16.45 24.27
CA ALA A 146 12.44 -15.62 24.45
C ALA A 146 12.07 -14.19 24.87
N ALA A 147 11.13 -13.54 24.17
CA ALA A 147 10.67 -12.19 24.50
C ALA A 147 10.00 -12.09 25.87
N LYS A 148 9.32 -13.16 26.35
CA LYS A 148 8.77 -13.23 27.71
C LYS A 148 9.86 -13.35 28.79
N SER A 149 10.90 -14.14 28.52
CA SER A 149 12.00 -14.34 29.47
C SER A 149 12.89 -13.10 29.60
N GLU A 150 12.97 -12.29 28.54
CA GLU A 150 13.81 -11.10 28.49
C GLU A 150 13.07 -9.87 27.92
N PRO A 151 12.10 -9.30 28.68
CA PRO A 151 11.33 -8.15 28.23
C PRO A 151 12.24 -6.97 27.84
N GLY A 152 11.99 -6.40 26.67
CA GLY A 152 12.70 -5.24 26.13
C GLY A 152 14.10 -5.53 25.57
N LYS A 153 14.60 -6.78 25.62
CA LYS A 153 15.93 -7.12 25.09
C LYS A 153 15.92 -7.67 23.67
N ILE A 154 14.86 -8.39 23.30
CA ILE A 154 14.76 -8.95 21.96
C ILE A 154 14.55 -7.81 20.98
N THR A 155 15.43 -7.69 19.98
CA THR A 155 15.30 -6.63 18.96
C THR A 155 14.46 -7.10 17.78
N TYR A 156 13.70 -6.18 17.19
CA TYR A 156 13.05 -6.39 15.90
C TYR A 156 13.28 -5.22 14.97
N GLY A 157 13.47 -5.52 13.69
CA GLY A 157 13.70 -4.51 12.67
C GLY A 157 12.42 -4.18 11.90
N SER A 158 12.32 -2.97 11.37
CA SER A 158 11.22 -2.58 10.46
C SER A 158 11.68 -1.64 9.35
N TRP A 159 10.79 -1.39 8.39
CA TRP A 159 10.95 -0.38 7.34
C TRP A 159 10.75 1.08 7.84
N GLY A 160 11.05 1.34 9.12
CA GLY A 160 10.85 2.62 9.76
C GLY A 160 9.65 2.65 10.72
N VAL A 161 9.58 3.72 11.49
CA VAL A 161 8.48 3.95 12.43
C VAL A 161 7.17 4.17 11.65
N GLY A 162 6.11 3.54 12.11
CA GLY A 162 4.79 3.58 11.47
C GLY A 162 4.66 2.71 10.21
N SER A 163 5.73 2.03 9.79
CA SER A 163 5.68 1.08 8.68
C SER A 163 4.86 -0.17 9.04
N PRO A 164 4.43 -0.98 8.04
CA PRO A 164 3.70 -2.22 8.30
C PRO A 164 4.45 -3.18 9.24
N GLY A 165 5.78 -3.22 9.15
CA GLY A 165 6.61 -4.08 9.99
C GLY A 165 6.68 -3.60 11.44
N HIS A 166 6.68 -2.27 11.65
CA HIS A 166 6.61 -1.69 12.99
C HIS A 166 5.24 -1.95 13.62
N LEU A 167 4.17 -1.50 12.97
CA LEU A 167 2.81 -1.64 13.51
C LEU A 167 2.37 -3.11 13.58
N GLY A 168 2.92 -3.99 12.75
CA GLY A 168 2.75 -5.43 12.85
C GLY A 168 3.42 -6.05 14.07
N ALA A 169 4.63 -5.61 14.39
CA ALA A 169 5.33 -6.07 15.59
C ALA A 169 4.61 -5.59 16.86
N GLU A 170 4.16 -4.35 16.88
CA GLU A 170 3.34 -3.81 17.97
C GLU A 170 2.03 -4.60 18.17
N GLN A 171 1.39 -5.07 17.08
CA GLN A 171 0.24 -5.97 17.18
C GLN A 171 0.60 -7.33 17.77
N LEU A 172 1.73 -7.92 17.36
CA LEU A 172 2.22 -9.18 17.92
C LEU A 172 2.52 -9.05 19.41
N GLU A 173 3.18 -7.96 19.81
CA GLU A 173 3.47 -7.63 21.20
C GLU A 173 2.21 -7.50 22.04
N MET A 174 1.25 -6.72 21.53
CA MET A 174 -0.05 -6.54 22.17
C MET A 174 -0.78 -7.87 22.35
N ALA A 175 -0.83 -8.71 21.33
CA ALA A 175 -1.56 -9.98 21.34
C ALA A 175 -0.88 -11.05 22.20
N SER A 176 0.44 -10.95 22.40
CA SER A 176 1.24 -11.94 23.16
C SER A 176 1.63 -11.47 24.56
N SER A 177 1.32 -10.22 24.91
CA SER A 177 1.76 -9.52 26.13
C SER A 177 3.28 -9.62 26.33
N ILE A 178 4.03 -9.24 25.29
CA ILE A 178 5.51 -9.19 25.29
C ILE A 178 6.00 -7.78 24.93
N ASP A 179 7.28 -7.53 25.20
CA ASP A 179 7.94 -6.26 24.92
C ASP A 179 9.31 -6.51 24.30
N MET A 180 9.60 -5.83 23.20
CA MET A 180 10.77 -5.99 22.33
C MET A 180 11.26 -4.61 21.90
N GLN A 181 12.53 -4.52 21.57
CA GLN A 181 13.17 -3.28 21.18
C GLN A 181 13.06 -3.07 19.66
N HIS A 182 12.40 -1.99 19.25
CA HIS A 182 12.31 -1.60 17.85
C HIS A 182 13.61 -1.00 17.31
N VAL A 183 14.06 -1.46 16.15
CA VAL A 183 15.19 -0.91 15.39
C VAL A 183 14.73 -0.50 13.99
N PRO A 184 14.46 0.80 13.72
CA PRO A 184 13.99 1.26 12.42
C PRO A 184 15.13 1.34 11.38
N TYR A 185 14.88 0.82 10.17
CA TYR A 185 15.80 0.93 9.03
C TYR A 185 15.25 1.90 7.98
N ARG A 186 16.12 2.80 7.51
CA ARG A 186 15.82 3.66 6.35
C ARG A 186 15.92 2.90 5.04
N GLU A 187 16.95 2.06 4.92
CA GLU A 187 17.20 1.23 3.75
C GLU A 187 16.71 -0.19 3.97
N VAL A 188 15.72 -0.59 3.17
CA VAL A 188 15.04 -1.90 3.30
C VAL A 188 16.01 -3.07 3.09
N SER A 189 16.97 -2.94 2.18
CA SER A 189 17.95 -3.99 1.91
C SER A 189 18.88 -4.25 3.11
N GLN A 190 19.27 -3.19 3.81
CA GLN A 190 20.15 -3.28 4.99
C GLN A 190 19.47 -4.06 6.12
N LEU A 191 18.16 -3.88 6.31
CA LEU A 191 17.38 -4.60 7.34
C LEU A 191 17.58 -6.11 7.25
N TYR A 192 17.42 -6.71 6.06
CA TYR A 192 17.51 -8.16 5.91
C TYR A 192 18.94 -8.70 5.93
N THR A 193 19.92 -7.87 5.56
CA THR A 193 21.33 -8.17 5.83
C THR A 193 21.58 -8.25 7.33
N SER A 194 21.11 -7.27 8.11
CA SER A 194 21.26 -7.25 9.57
C SER A 194 20.52 -8.39 10.27
N VAL A 195 19.29 -8.72 9.82
CA VAL A 195 18.59 -9.91 10.34
C VAL A 195 19.37 -11.18 10.00
N GLY A 196 19.89 -11.31 8.77
CA GLY A 196 20.68 -12.48 8.37
C GLY A 196 22.01 -12.62 9.10
N ALA A 197 22.60 -11.51 9.56
CA ALA A 197 23.80 -11.48 10.39
C ALA A 197 23.52 -11.72 11.88
N GLY A 198 22.28 -11.48 12.33
CA GLY A 198 21.88 -11.57 13.74
C GLY A 198 22.05 -10.27 14.52
N ASP A 199 22.41 -9.16 13.87
CA ASP A 199 22.50 -7.82 14.50
C ASP A 199 21.13 -7.35 15.00
N VAL A 200 20.06 -7.77 14.30
CA VAL A 200 18.67 -7.60 14.71
C VAL A 200 18.00 -8.95 14.70
N ALA A 201 17.29 -9.29 15.77
CA ALA A 201 16.94 -10.68 16.00
C ALA A 201 15.91 -11.22 15.00
N TRP A 202 14.97 -10.38 14.57
CA TRP A 202 13.96 -10.74 13.58
C TRP A 202 13.34 -9.51 12.90
N SER A 203 12.58 -9.73 11.84
CA SER A 203 11.74 -8.68 11.23
C SER A 203 10.55 -9.27 10.50
N PHE A 204 9.49 -8.48 10.34
CA PHE A 204 8.49 -8.77 9.32
C PHE A 204 9.08 -8.61 7.91
N ALA A 205 8.63 -9.45 6.99
CA ALA A 205 9.17 -9.54 5.66
C ALA A 205 8.08 -9.80 4.63
N SER A 206 8.25 -9.20 3.46
CA SER A 206 7.56 -9.62 2.24
C SER A 206 8.56 -10.33 1.33
N ILE A 207 8.08 -11.15 0.39
CA ILE A 207 8.97 -11.80 -0.58
C ILE A 207 9.84 -10.77 -1.33
N PRO A 208 9.29 -9.67 -1.91
CA PRO A 208 10.10 -8.69 -2.63
C PRO A 208 11.23 -8.09 -1.79
N SER A 209 10.96 -7.82 -0.52
CA SER A 209 11.88 -7.10 0.36
C SER A 209 13.02 -7.98 0.89
N SER A 210 12.77 -9.28 1.06
CA SER A 210 13.69 -10.21 1.76
C SER A 210 14.24 -11.36 0.89
N GLN A 211 13.72 -11.55 -0.33
CA GLN A 211 14.09 -12.69 -1.19
C GLN A 211 15.59 -12.82 -1.45
N GLY A 212 16.34 -11.71 -1.49
CA GLY A 212 17.79 -11.76 -1.73
C GLY A 212 18.51 -12.50 -0.61
N ALA A 213 18.26 -12.10 0.64
CA ALA A 213 18.85 -12.74 1.81
C ALA A 213 18.29 -14.15 2.06
N TYR A 214 17.01 -14.40 1.74
CA TYR A 214 16.42 -15.74 1.76
C TYR A 214 17.10 -16.69 0.76
N LYS A 215 17.23 -16.29 -0.51
CA LYS A 215 17.90 -17.09 -1.55
C LYS A 215 19.39 -17.31 -1.28
N ALA A 216 20.04 -16.38 -0.59
CA ALA A 216 21.42 -16.53 -0.12
C ALA A 216 21.56 -17.46 1.11
N GLY A 217 20.47 -18.06 1.58
CA GLY A 217 20.46 -18.97 2.73
C GLY A 217 20.70 -18.28 4.08
N LYS A 218 20.55 -16.95 4.14
CA LYS A 218 20.79 -16.16 5.36
C LYS A 218 19.52 -15.95 6.19
N LEU A 219 18.35 -16.08 5.58
CA LEU A 219 17.06 -15.97 6.25
C LEU A 219 16.23 -17.25 6.14
N ARG A 220 15.37 -17.47 7.13
CA ARG A 220 14.22 -18.36 7.07
C ARG A 220 12.96 -17.65 7.55
N TYR A 221 11.81 -18.05 7.02
CA TYR A 221 10.51 -17.62 7.53
C TYR A 221 10.00 -18.67 8.53
N ILE A 222 9.62 -18.23 9.73
CA ILE A 222 9.09 -19.12 10.78
C ILE A 222 7.57 -19.09 10.87
N ALA A 223 6.93 -18.05 10.31
CA ALA A 223 5.49 -17.96 10.18
C ALA A 223 5.07 -16.92 9.14
N VAL A 224 3.84 -17.03 8.64
CA VAL A 224 3.11 -15.95 7.95
C VAL A 224 2.01 -15.39 8.86
N ALA A 225 1.94 -14.07 9.01
CA ALA A 225 0.91 -13.39 9.78
C ALA A 225 -0.34 -13.15 8.91
N ALA A 226 -1.03 -14.24 8.59
CA ALA A 226 -2.23 -14.25 7.76
C ALA A 226 -3.21 -15.33 8.25
N PRO A 227 -4.50 -15.25 7.90
CA PRO A 227 -5.50 -16.25 8.30
C PRO A 227 -5.24 -17.66 7.75
N ARG A 228 -4.42 -17.77 6.70
CA ARG A 228 -4.05 -19.02 6.02
C ARG A 228 -2.65 -18.93 5.47
N ARG A 229 -2.03 -20.09 5.21
CA ARG A 229 -0.73 -20.16 4.53
C ARG A 229 -0.81 -19.53 3.15
N ILE A 230 0.31 -18.97 2.68
CA ILE A 230 0.42 -18.44 1.33
C ILE A 230 0.77 -19.59 0.36
N PRO A 231 0.10 -19.72 -0.80
CA PRO A 231 0.37 -20.80 -1.76
C PRO A 231 1.82 -20.85 -2.25
N GLN A 232 2.50 -19.70 -2.27
CA GLN A 232 3.90 -19.56 -2.68
C GLN A 232 4.90 -20.13 -1.66
N MET A 233 4.50 -20.29 -0.40
CA MET A 233 5.32 -20.84 0.68
C MET A 233 4.47 -21.79 1.55
N PRO A 234 4.03 -22.93 0.99
CA PRO A 234 3.06 -23.81 1.66
C PRO A 234 3.62 -24.47 2.93
N ASP A 235 4.94 -24.54 3.05
CA ASP A 235 5.63 -25.10 4.22
C ASP A 235 5.77 -24.10 5.37
N VAL A 236 5.55 -22.81 5.12
CA VAL A 236 5.61 -21.78 6.17
C VAL A 236 4.25 -21.74 6.87
N PRO A 237 4.18 -22.11 8.17
CA PRO A 237 2.92 -22.12 8.91
C PRO A 237 2.36 -20.71 9.10
N THR A 238 1.08 -20.59 9.41
CA THR A 238 0.55 -19.31 9.95
C THR A 238 1.12 -19.03 11.34
N VAL A 239 1.05 -17.78 11.80
CA VAL A 239 1.42 -17.43 13.19
C VAL A 239 0.67 -18.30 14.20
N SER A 240 -0.62 -18.55 13.98
CA SER A 240 -1.43 -19.40 14.84
C SER A 240 -0.96 -20.86 14.84
N GLU A 241 -0.65 -21.42 13.67
CA GLU A 241 -0.12 -22.79 13.54
C GLU A 241 1.28 -22.94 14.17
N ALA A 242 2.09 -21.86 14.15
CA ALA A 242 3.43 -21.82 14.70
C ALA A 242 3.49 -21.59 16.23
N GLY A 243 2.35 -21.60 16.92
CA GLY A 243 2.25 -21.40 18.37
C GLY A 243 2.26 -19.93 18.81
N GLY A 244 1.95 -18.99 17.91
CA GLY A 244 1.71 -17.59 18.21
C GLY A 244 0.22 -17.27 18.44
N PRO A 245 -0.13 -15.98 18.64
CA PRO A 245 -1.50 -15.56 18.87
C PRO A 245 -2.41 -15.87 17.68
N ALA A 246 -3.60 -16.41 17.97
CA ALA A 246 -4.62 -16.65 16.96
C ALA A 246 -5.17 -15.32 16.41
N GLY A 247 -5.52 -15.31 15.12
CA GLY A 247 -6.14 -14.14 14.47
C GLY A 247 -5.17 -12.99 14.16
N LEU A 248 -3.87 -13.14 14.40
CA LEU A 248 -2.88 -12.14 13.97
C LEU A 248 -2.79 -12.10 12.44
N ASP A 249 -3.32 -11.02 11.85
CA ASP A 249 -3.29 -10.74 10.42
C ASP A 249 -2.54 -9.43 10.16
N VAL A 250 -1.24 -9.54 9.88
CA VAL A 250 -0.40 -8.40 9.52
C VAL A 250 -0.26 -8.39 8.00
N ASN A 251 -1.00 -7.49 7.39
CA ASN A 251 -0.99 -7.23 5.96
C ASN A 251 -0.96 -5.72 5.69
N SER A 252 -0.62 -5.36 4.46
CA SER A 252 -0.78 -4.01 3.95
C SER A 252 -1.44 -4.05 2.58
N PHE A 253 -2.33 -3.10 2.31
CA PHE A 253 -2.90 -2.91 0.98
C PHE A 253 -2.34 -1.63 0.36
N VAL A 254 -2.08 -1.65 -0.94
CA VAL A 254 -1.49 -0.55 -1.70
C VAL A 254 -2.51 -0.01 -2.69
N VAL A 255 -2.61 1.30 -2.78
CA VAL A 255 -3.60 2.01 -3.59
C VAL A 255 -2.98 3.17 -4.35
N LEU A 256 -3.71 3.64 -5.36
CA LEU A 256 -3.57 4.96 -5.94
C LEU A 256 -4.61 5.90 -5.34
N VAL A 257 -4.16 7.08 -4.93
CA VAL A 257 -4.99 8.22 -4.53
C VAL A 257 -4.72 9.41 -5.43
N ALA A 258 -5.64 10.37 -5.47
CA ALA A 258 -5.48 11.64 -6.20
C ALA A 258 -5.76 12.83 -5.28
N PRO A 259 -5.24 14.04 -5.58
CA PRO A 259 -5.69 15.25 -4.89
C PRO A 259 -7.21 15.34 -4.93
N ARG A 260 -7.83 15.65 -3.79
CA ARG A 260 -9.27 15.60 -3.66
C ARG A 260 -9.98 16.58 -4.61
N GLY A 261 -11.02 16.10 -5.29
CA GLY A 261 -11.87 16.89 -6.19
C GLY A 261 -11.82 16.46 -7.66
N ILE A 262 -11.25 15.30 -7.98
CA ILE A 262 -11.22 14.81 -9.36
C ILE A 262 -12.64 14.49 -9.84
N PRO A 263 -12.99 14.76 -11.11
CA PRO A 263 -14.30 14.40 -11.63
C PRO A 263 -14.55 12.88 -11.51
N ALA A 264 -15.73 12.48 -11.02
CA ALA A 264 -16.05 11.07 -10.77
C ALA A 264 -15.85 10.19 -12.02
N ALA A 265 -16.23 10.68 -13.20
CA ALA A 265 -16.01 9.99 -14.46
C ALA A 265 -14.52 9.73 -14.76
N THR A 266 -13.63 10.67 -14.39
CA THR A 266 -12.18 10.51 -14.53
C THR A 266 -11.65 9.49 -13.54
N ARG A 267 -12.07 9.56 -12.26
CA ARG A 267 -11.72 8.56 -11.23
C ARG A 267 -12.11 7.15 -11.67
N ASP A 268 -13.35 6.98 -12.10
CA ASP A 268 -13.91 5.67 -12.43
C ASP A 268 -13.25 5.09 -13.68
N ARG A 269 -12.92 5.93 -14.66
CA ARG A 269 -12.11 5.54 -15.82
C ARG A 269 -10.70 5.09 -15.41
N ILE A 270 -10.00 5.87 -14.58
CA ILE A 270 -8.67 5.50 -14.08
C ILE A 270 -8.74 4.18 -13.32
N ASN A 271 -9.73 4.01 -12.44
CA ASN A 271 -9.94 2.76 -11.71
C ASN A 271 -10.09 1.58 -12.69
N ALA A 272 -11.01 1.69 -13.66
CA ALA A 272 -11.26 0.63 -14.62
C ALA A 272 -10.01 0.26 -15.44
N ASP A 273 -9.24 1.26 -15.88
CA ASP A 273 -8.03 1.03 -16.66
C ASP A 273 -6.90 0.43 -15.82
N VAL A 274 -6.76 0.84 -14.55
CA VAL A 274 -5.84 0.22 -13.58
C VAL A 274 -6.24 -1.25 -13.33
N GLN A 275 -7.52 -1.55 -13.11
CA GLN A 275 -7.97 -2.92 -12.90
C GLN A 275 -7.74 -3.81 -14.12
N LYS A 276 -7.91 -3.28 -15.33
CA LYS A 276 -7.56 -3.99 -16.58
C LYS A 276 -6.05 -4.28 -16.64
N ALA A 277 -5.20 -3.28 -16.36
CA ALA A 277 -3.75 -3.46 -16.34
C ALA A 277 -3.32 -4.53 -15.32
N LEU A 278 -3.90 -4.54 -14.12
CA LEU A 278 -3.62 -5.53 -13.08
C LEU A 278 -4.09 -6.95 -13.44
N ALA A 279 -5.07 -7.07 -14.33
CA ALA A 279 -5.56 -8.34 -14.82
C ALA A 279 -4.69 -8.94 -15.93
N GLU A 280 -3.73 -8.19 -16.50
CA GLU A 280 -2.88 -8.70 -17.56
C GLU A 280 -1.96 -9.84 -17.07
N PRO A 281 -1.69 -10.86 -17.92
CA PRO A 281 -0.98 -12.07 -17.48
C PRO A 281 0.42 -11.85 -16.90
N ASP A 282 1.19 -10.89 -17.43
CA ASP A 282 2.53 -10.56 -16.95
C ASP A 282 2.50 -9.86 -15.58
N VAL A 283 1.46 -9.05 -15.34
CA VAL A 283 1.25 -8.42 -14.02
C VAL A 283 0.81 -9.47 -13.00
N ARG A 284 -0.13 -10.36 -13.37
CA ARG A 284 -0.53 -11.53 -12.55
C ARG A 284 0.66 -12.43 -12.19
N ALA A 285 1.48 -12.77 -13.18
CA ALA A 285 2.68 -13.57 -12.96
C ALA A 285 3.63 -12.86 -11.98
N ARG A 286 3.77 -11.53 -12.07
CA ARG A 286 4.59 -10.78 -11.11
C ARG A 286 4.02 -10.86 -9.70
N PHE A 287 2.70 -10.76 -9.54
CA PHE A 287 2.03 -10.88 -8.24
C PHE A 287 2.30 -12.26 -7.61
N ASP A 288 2.22 -13.32 -8.41
CA ASP A 288 2.52 -14.67 -7.95
C ASP A 288 3.96 -14.80 -7.46
N THR A 289 4.94 -14.16 -8.11
CA THR A 289 6.34 -14.17 -7.61
C THR A 289 6.52 -13.43 -6.28
N PHE A 290 5.59 -12.54 -5.94
CA PHE A 290 5.66 -11.67 -4.77
C PHE A 290 4.73 -12.09 -3.63
N ALA A 291 3.88 -13.10 -3.86
CA ALA A 291 2.74 -13.44 -3.00
C ALA A 291 1.80 -12.23 -2.77
N PHE A 292 1.65 -11.38 -3.79
CA PHE A 292 0.68 -10.29 -3.77
C PHE A 292 -0.70 -10.81 -4.17
N GLU A 293 -1.71 -10.32 -3.48
CA GLU A 293 -3.10 -10.65 -3.72
C GLU A 293 -3.75 -9.54 -4.53
N THR A 294 -4.48 -9.92 -5.57
CA THR A 294 -5.24 -8.98 -6.40
C THR A 294 -6.37 -8.36 -5.59
N LEU A 295 -6.53 -7.05 -5.71
CA LEU A 295 -7.66 -6.30 -5.17
C LEU A 295 -8.42 -5.65 -6.32
N THR A 296 -9.74 -5.77 -6.33
CA THR A 296 -10.63 -5.14 -7.32
C THR A 296 -11.56 -4.12 -6.66
N TRP A 297 -11.06 -3.44 -5.64
CA TRP A 297 -11.84 -2.51 -4.84
C TRP A 297 -12.10 -1.20 -5.58
N ALA A 298 -13.33 -0.71 -5.48
CA ALA A 298 -13.69 0.66 -5.80
C ALA A 298 -13.30 1.61 -4.65
N ALA A 299 -13.34 2.91 -4.89
CA ALA A 299 -12.96 3.94 -3.90
C ALA A 299 -13.66 3.78 -2.53
N PRO A 300 -14.99 3.54 -2.43
CA PRO A 300 -15.64 3.38 -1.13
C PRO A 300 -15.14 2.19 -0.31
N GLU A 301 -14.72 1.12 -0.99
CA GLU A 301 -14.15 -0.05 -0.32
C GLU A 301 -12.76 0.27 0.24
N ILE A 302 -11.94 1.03 -0.50
CA ILE A 302 -10.63 1.49 -0.01
C ILE A 302 -10.79 2.34 1.25
N GLU A 303 -11.75 3.27 1.27
CA GLU A 303 -12.05 4.10 2.44
C GLU A 303 -12.45 3.23 3.64
N ARG A 304 -13.38 2.28 3.45
CA ARG A 304 -13.81 1.36 4.51
C ARG A 304 -12.65 0.56 5.09
N GLN A 305 -11.75 0.06 4.25
CA GLN A 305 -10.57 -0.70 4.67
C GLN A 305 -9.56 0.19 5.41
N ALA A 306 -9.37 1.43 4.95
CA ALA A 306 -8.51 2.41 5.63
C ALA A 306 -9.06 2.80 7.00
N GLU A 307 -10.38 3.00 7.13
CA GLU A 307 -11.03 3.25 8.43
C GLU A 307 -10.89 2.07 9.39
N ALA A 308 -11.03 0.83 8.89
CA ALA A 308 -10.82 -0.36 9.69
C ALA A 308 -9.38 -0.43 10.23
N LYS A 309 -8.38 -0.19 9.39
CA LYS A 309 -6.97 -0.11 9.79
C LYS A 309 -6.72 1.03 10.79
N SER A 310 -7.35 2.19 10.57
CA SER A 310 -7.21 3.39 11.40
C SER A 310 -7.63 3.12 12.85
N ARG A 311 -8.71 2.36 13.06
CA ARG A 311 -9.14 1.94 14.40
C ARG A 311 -8.08 1.10 15.11
N THR A 312 -7.51 0.10 14.43
CA THR A 312 -6.43 -0.72 14.98
C THR A 312 -5.19 0.12 15.32
N TYR A 313 -4.78 1.01 14.42
CA TYR A 313 -3.58 1.83 14.63
C TYR A 313 -3.77 2.88 15.74
N ALA A 314 -4.96 3.46 15.88
CA ALA A 314 -5.28 4.37 16.98
C ALA A 314 -5.09 3.70 18.35
N GLU A 315 -5.51 2.43 18.47
CA GLU A 315 -5.33 1.65 19.70
C GLU A 315 -3.84 1.40 20.00
N LEU A 316 -3.07 0.95 19.01
CA LEU A 316 -1.63 0.70 19.15
C LEU A 316 -0.86 1.96 19.56
N VAL A 317 -1.09 3.06 18.83
CA VAL A 317 -0.43 4.35 19.08
C VAL A 317 -0.70 4.84 20.51
N ARG A 318 -1.95 4.74 20.97
CA ARG A 318 -2.32 5.14 22.34
C ARG A 318 -1.66 4.26 23.39
N ARG A 319 -1.60 2.94 23.16
CA ARG A 319 -1.06 1.98 24.14
C ARG A 319 0.45 2.11 24.32
N LYS A 320 1.19 2.28 23.22
CA LYS A 320 2.65 2.28 23.21
C LYS A 320 3.26 3.68 23.21
N ASN A 321 2.42 4.72 23.30
CA ASN A 321 2.82 6.12 23.20
C ASN A 321 3.72 6.37 21.97
N ILE A 322 3.39 5.71 20.86
CA ILE A 322 4.13 5.83 19.61
C ILE A 322 3.79 7.19 19.02
N SER A 323 4.68 8.15 19.17
CA SER A 323 4.59 9.44 18.50
C SER A 323 5.85 9.68 17.69
N LEU A 324 5.69 10.24 16.51
CA LEU A 324 6.82 10.76 15.74
C LEU A 324 6.98 12.27 15.94
N GLU A 325 5.87 12.99 16.14
CA GLU A 325 5.82 14.42 16.51
C GLU A 325 4.50 14.76 17.23
#